data_AF-A0A354FDP8-F1
#
_entry.id   AF-A0A354FDP8-F1
#
_cell.length_a   1.000
_cell.length_b   1.000
_cell.length_c   1.000
_cell.angle_alpha   90.00
_cell.angle_beta   90.00
_cell.angle_gamma   90.00
#
_symmetry.space_group_name_H-M   'P 1'
#
loop_
_entity.id
_entity.type
_entity.pdbx_description
1 polymer ?
#
loop_
_entity_poly.entity_id
_entity_poly.type
_entity_poly.pdbx_seq_one_letter_code
_entity_poly.pdbx_strand_id
1 'polypeptide(L)'
;MIKTMQEEKKLCHYLDLPLQHVNRNILRSMGRKGDIYSYRQLIKTLKTALPDLALRTTLMVGYPGEDREAFQELQAFVGHGYFDR
;
A
#
# COMPACT_ATOMS: atom_id res chain seq x y z
N MET A 1 16.47 -3.75 -4.87
CA MET A 1 15.45 -4.49 -4.09
C MET A 1 14.64 -5.43 -4.97
N ILE A 2 13.75 -4.94 -5.86
CA ILE A 2 12.91 -5.81 -6.70
C ILE A 2 13.74 -6.83 -7.50
N LYS A 3 14.78 -6.37 -8.20
CA LYS A 3 15.71 -7.25 -8.95
C LYS A 3 16.35 -8.33 -8.05
N THR A 4 16.77 -7.94 -6.85
CA THR A 4 17.36 -8.86 -5.87
C THR A 4 16.37 -9.93 -5.43
N MET A 5 15.10 -9.56 -5.20
CA MET A 5 14.05 -10.53 -4.87
C MET A 5 13.76 -11.47 -6.04
N GLN A 6 13.84 -11.00 -7.28
CA GLN A 6 13.68 -11.85 -8.47
C GLN A 6 14.81 -12.87 -8.65
N GLU A 7 16.05 -12.50 -8.31
CA GLU A 7 17.24 -13.30 -8.60
C GLU A 7 17.63 -14.24 -7.44
N GLU A 8 17.39 -13.84 -6.19
CA GLU A 8 17.82 -14.58 -5.00
C GLU A 8 16.74 -15.55 -4.50
N LYS A 9 16.94 -16.84 -4.75
CA LYS A 9 16.01 -17.92 -4.37
C LYS A 9 15.76 -18.04 -2.87
N LYS A 10 16.66 -17.54 -2.03
CA LYS A 10 16.49 -17.55 -0.56
C LYS A 10 15.57 -16.45 -0.04
N LEU A 11 15.25 -15.44 -0.85
CA LEU A 11 14.33 -14.37 -0.47
C LEU A 11 12.90 -14.77 -0.85
N CYS A 12 11.98 -14.70 0.11
CA CYS A 12 10.58 -14.93 -0.16
C CYS A 12 9.95 -13.72 -0.90
N HIS A 13 9.00 -14.00 -1.79
CA HIS A 13 8.18 -12.98 -2.42
C HIS A 13 7.06 -12.56 -1.48
N TYR A 14 7.43 -11.98 -0.34
CA TYR A 14 6.51 -11.42 0.64
C TYR A 14 6.98 -10.02 1.04
N LEU A 15 6.09 -9.04 0.95
CA LEU A 15 6.36 -7.67 1.38
C LEU A 15 5.26 -7.17 2.31
N ASP A 16 5.69 -6.63 3.45
CA ASP A 16 4.82 -5.93 4.39
C ASP A 16 5.06 -4.41 4.29
N LEU A 17 4.10 -3.70 3.70
CA LEU A 17 4.18 -2.27 3.46
C LEU A 17 3.12 -1.55 4.29
N PRO A 18 3.47 -0.96 5.46
CA PRO A 18 2.51 -0.22 6.27
C PRO A 18 2.18 1.11 5.58
N LEU A 19 1.05 1.19 4.89
CA LEU A 19 0.63 2.41 4.20
C LEU A 19 -0.01 3.43 5.15
N GLN A 20 -0.60 2.97 6.25
CA GLN A 20 -1.33 3.75 7.26
C GLN A 20 -2.64 4.35 6.73
N HIS A 21 -2.60 5.20 5.72
CA HIS A 21 -3.79 5.76 5.08
C HIS A 21 -3.54 5.91 3.57
N VAL A 22 -4.54 6.31 2.77
CA VAL A 22 -4.34 6.59 1.32
C VAL A 22 -4.63 8.03 0.91
N ASN A 23 -5.48 8.72 1.68
CA ASN A 23 -5.72 10.14 1.51
C ASN A 23 -4.45 10.98 1.76
N ARG A 24 -4.14 11.87 0.82
CA ARG A 24 -2.93 12.71 0.84
C ARG A 24 -2.85 13.63 2.06
N ASN A 25 -3.98 14.22 2.49
CA ASN A 25 -4.00 15.16 3.61
C ASN A 25 -3.72 14.45 4.92
N ILE A 26 -4.34 13.29 5.13
CA ILE A 26 -4.12 12.43 6.29
C ILE A 26 -2.67 11.93 6.32
N LEU A 27 -2.16 11.42 5.20
CA LEU A 27 -0.77 10.97 5.08
C LEU A 27 0.22 12.09 5.42
N ARG A 28 0.00 13.30 4.90
CA ARG A 28 0.83 14.47 5.22
C ARG A 28 0.79 14.81 6.70
N SER A 29 -0.37 14.76 7.35
CA SER A 29 -0.51 14.95 8.81
C SER A 29 0.23 13.89 9.61
N MET A 30 0.27 12.64 9.11
CA MET A 30 1.07 11.55 9.68
C MET A 30 2.58 11.67 9.40
N GLY A 31 3.05 12.74 8.73
CA GLY A 31 4.44 12.90 8.31
C GLY A 31 4.87 11.95 7.18
N ARG A 32 3.91 11.32 6.49
CA ARG A 32 4.15 10.41 5.37
C ARG A 32 4.02 11.16 4.03
N LYS A 33 4.82 10.73 3.06
CA LYS A 33 4.68 11.12 1.67
C LYS A 33 3.85 10.06 0.92
N GLY A 34 3.08 10.50 -0.07
CA GLY A 34 2.30 9.61 -0.93
C GLY A 34 0.83 9.98 -0.99
N ASP A 35 0.12 9.18 -1.77
CA ASP A 35 -1.32 9.23 -2.01
C ASP A 35 -1.76 7.92 -2.71
N ILE A 36 -3.07 7.81 -2.94
CA ILE A 36 -3.68 6.69 -3.64
C ILE A 36 -3.02 6.37 -5.00
N TYR A 37 -2.63 7.37 -5.79
CA TYR A 37 -2.05 7.17 -7.13
C TYR A 37 -0.65 6.58 -7.04
N SER A 38 0.20 7.15 -6.19
CA SER A 38 1.55 6.67 -5.95
C SER A 38 1.56 5.24 -5.41
N TYR A 39 0.63 4.90 -4.51
CA TYR A 39 0.51 3.54 -3.97
C TYR A 39 0.00 2.55 -5.01
N ARG A 40 -0.99 2.92 -5.83
CA ARG A 40 -1.43 2.07 -6.96
C ARG A 40 -0.30 1.81 -7.94
N GLN A 41 0.50 2.83 -8.26
CA GLN A 41 1.62 2.68 -9.18
C GLN A 41 2.74 1.80 -8.58
N LEU A 42 3.01 1.95 -7.28
CA LEU A 42 3.94 1.09 -6.56
C LEU A 42 3.49 -0.38 -6.60
N ILE A 43 2.23 -0.64 -6.21
CA ILE A 43 1.66 -2.00 -6.20
C ILE A 43 1.68 -2.61 -7.60
N LYS A 44 1.29 -1.85 -8.63
CA LYS A 44 1.34 -2.30 -10.02
C LYS A 44 2.76 -2.69 -10.43
N THR A 45 3.74 -1.87 -10.09
CA THR A 45 5.16 -2.13 -10.41
C THR A 45 5.64 -3.40 -9.72
N LEU A 46 5.29 -3.59 -8.43
CA LEU A 46 5.66 -4.76 -7.65
C LEU A 46 5.03 -6.05 -8.21
N LYS A 47 3.70 -6.09 -8.41
CA LYS A 47 3.00 -7.28 -8.96
C LYS A 47 3.38 -7.56 -10.42
N THR A 48 3.82 -6.56 -11.19
CA THR A 48 4.33 -6.79 -12.56
C THR A 48 5.69 -7.46 -12.54
N ALA A 49 6.58 -7.06 -11.61
CA ALA A 49 7.90 -7.65 -11.48
C ALA A 49 7.91 -9.00 -10.75
N LEU A 50 7.02 -9.18 -9.78
CA LEU A 50 6.88 -10.37 -8.94
C LEU A 50 5.40 -10.79 -8.94
N PRO A 51 4.93 -11.56 -9.94
CA PRO A 51 3.51 -11.93 -10.08
C PRO A 51 2.95 -12.74 -8.90
N ASP A 52 3.80 -13.49 -8.21
CA ASP A 52 3.49 -14.32 -7.04
C ASP A 52 3.76 -13.62 -5.70
N LEU A 53 4.05 -12.31 -5.72
CA LEU A 53 4.28 -11.52 -4.52
C LEU A 53 3.05 -11.49 -3.61
N ALA A 54 3.19 -11.98 -2.39
CA ALA A 54 2.25 -11.73 -1.30
C ALA A 54 2.49 -10.34 -0.72
N LEU A 55 1.46 -9.50 -0.71
CA LEU A 55 1.54 -8.12 -0.23
C LEU A 55 0.64 -7.93 0.98
N ARG A 56 1.26 -7.66 2.13
CA ARG A 56 0.57 -7.27 3.36
C ARG A 56 0.65 -5.76 3.55
N THR A 57 -0.41 -5.19 4.12
CA THR A 57 -0.40 -3.79 4.56
C THR A 57 -1.06 -3.62 5.92
N THR A 58 -0.78 -2.49 6.55
CA THR A 58 -1.47 -2.02 7.75
C THR A 58 -2.08 -0.66 7.45
N LEU A 59 -3.36 -0.50 7.78
CA LEU A 59 -4.14 0.71 7.61
C LEU A 59 -4.73 1.14 8.97
N MET A 60 -4.92 2.45 9.14
CA MET A 60 -5.42 3.09 10.35
C MET A 60 -6.62 3.95 9.98
N VAL A 61 -7.72 3.76 10.71
CA VAL A 61 -8.95 4.56 10.59
C VAL A 61 -9.15 5.41 11.85
N GLY A 62 -9.93 6.48 11.76
CA GLY A 62 -10.24 7.36 12.89
C GLY A 62 -9.05 8.24 13.31
N TYR A 63 -8.11 8.51 12.40
CA TYR A 63 -7.01 9.43 12.68
C TYR A 63 -7.55 10.88 12.86
N PRO A 64 -6.98 11.70 13.77
CA PRO A 64 -7.43 13.09 13.93
C PRO A 64 -7.39 13.88 12.61
N GLY A 65 -8.55 14.31 12.13
CA GLY A 65 -8.70 14.99 10.85
C GLY A 65 -9.17 14.11 9.69
N GLU A 66 -9.43 12.82 9.92
CA GLU A 66 -10.12 11.94 8.96
C GLU A 66 -11.58 12.38 8.80
N ASP A 67 -11.94 12.79 7.59
CA ASP A 67 -13.32 13.08 7.18
C ASP A 67 -13.96 11.88 6.48
N ARG A 68 -15.23 12.03 6.12
CA ARG A 68 -16.01 10.97 5.50
C ARG A 68 -15.48 10.63 4.11
N GLU A 69 -15.02 11.61 3.35
CA GLU A 69 -14.41 11.40 2.04
C GLU A 69 -13.11 10.59 2.14
N ALA A 70 -12.21 10.94 3.07
CA ALA A 70 -10.95 10.23 3.30
C ALA A 70 -11.18 8.77 3.69
N PHE A 71 -12.20 8.51 4.53
CA PHE A 71 -12.60 7.15 4.88
C PHE A 71 -13.14 6.38 3.67
N GLN A 72 -13.99 7.00 2.84
CA GLN A 72 -14.52 6.38 1.62
C GLN A 72 -13.42 6.08 0.60
N GLU A 73 -12.44 6.97 0.44
CA GLU A 73 -11.26 6.73 -0.39
C GLU A 73 -10.46 5.52 0.09
N LEU A 74 -10.25 5.40 1.41
CA LEU A 74 -9.56 4.27 2.01
C LEU A 74 -10.33 2.97 1.79
N GLN A 75 -11.65 2.99 2.01
CA GLN A 75 -12.51 1.84 1.80
C GLN A 75 -12.48 1.38 0.34
N ALA A 76 -12.60 2.31 -0.62
CA ALA A 76 -12.52 2.02 -2.04
C ALA A 76 -11.14 1.46 -2.43
N PHE A 77 -10.07 1.99 -1.83
CA PHE A 77 -8.71 1.49 -2.06
C PHE A 77 -8.53 0.04 -1.61
N VAL A 78 -9.02 -0.32 -0.42
CA VAL A 78 -8.99 -1.71 0.07
C VAL A 78 -9.86 -2.63 -0.81
N GLY A 79 -11.02 -2.14 -1.23
CA GLY A 79 -11.95 -2.86 -2.09
C GLY A 79 -11.39 -3.25 -3.46
N HIS A 80 -10.29 -2.63 -3.92
CA HIS A 80 -9.61 -3.04 -5.15
C HIS A 80 -8.87 -4.39 -5.06
N GLY A 81 -8.70 -4.96 -3.87
CA GLY A 81 -8.13 -6.31 -3.71
C GLY A 81 -6.62 -6.40 -4.00
N TYR A 82 -5.87 -5.32 -3.72
CA TYR A 82 -4.42 -5.29 -3.92
C TYR A 82 -3.61 -6.09 -2.89
N PHE A 83 -4.21 -6.39 -1.73
CA PHE A 83 -3.53 -6.98 -0.58
C PHE A 83 -4.04 -8.39 -0.33
N ASP A 84 -3.11 -9.24 0.11
CA ASP A 84 -3.36 -10.64 0.43
C ASP A 84 -3.84 -10.77 1.89
N ARG A 85 -4.60 -11.83 2.19
CA ARG A 85 -5.26 -12.07 3.50
C ARG A 85 -4.33 -12.71 4.53
#